data_AF-A0A0F9H6F9-F1
#
_entry.id   AF-A0A0F9H6F9-F1
#
_cell.length_a   1.000
_cell.length_b   1.000
_cell.length_c   1.000
_cell.angle_alpha   90.00
_cell.angle_beta   90.00
_cell.angle_gamma   90.00
#
_symmetry.space_group_name_H-M   'P 1'
#
loop_
_entity.id
_entity.type
_entity.pdbx_description
1 polymer ?
#
loop_
_entity_poly.entity_id
_entity_poly.type
_entity_poly.pdbx_seq_one_letter_code
_entity_poly.pdbx_strand_id
1 'polypeptide(L)'
;ISNILSRMKELATQAASSNTTASDRTNIATEVDTLESEIDRIANSTKFGGTKLIDGSFGSTSVSDFGALAATFDINSVDVSNASAQTTFNVVITTTATAKVLTIDDGTTTQALSVTFNDTDLEEGETKTLSFSNLGISVVVNADFDANANITTGIMTTGVLGASKFQVGNENNADNQISFSLGDLTVAGLSVNVDVGNLSGAQTALTTIDSAITTLANKRSEIGVAQNRFGFASANLATSIENITAAESVIRDADLAFETINFTKNQILTQAGISILAQANLAPQSVLSLLG
;
A
#
# COMPACT_ATOMS: atom_id res chain seq x y z
N ILE A 1 12.36 -2.62 -12.83
CA ILE A 1 11.66 -1.34 -13.09
C ILE A 1 12.66 -0.17 -13.15
N SER A 2 13.32 0.27 -12.07
CA SER A 2 14.23 1.46 -12.13
C SER A 2 15.27 1.41 -13.27
N ASN A 3 15.99 0.29 -13.43
CA ASN A 3 16.97 0.15 -14.51
C ASN A 3 16.33 0.14 -15.90
N ILE A 4 15.10 -0.37 -16.00
CA ILE A 4 14.33 -0.38 -17.26
C ILE A 4 13.96 1.06 -17.62
N LEU A 5 13.46 1.85 -16.66
CA LEU A 5 13.16 3.27 -16.87
C LEU A 5 14.41 4.08 -17.25
N SER A 6 15.57 3.80 -16.64
CA SER A 6 16.83 4.42 -17.06
C SER A 6 17.21 4.04 -18.50
N ARG A 7 17.05 2.77 -18.88
CA ARG A 7 17.27 2.32 -20.26
C ARG A 7 16.28 2.97 -21.25
N MET A 8 15.00 3.06 -20.90
CA MET A 8 14.00 3.75 -21.71
C MET A 8 14.35 5.23 -21.85
N LYS A 9 14.89 5.87 -20.82
CA LYS A 9 15.39 7.25 -20.90
C LYS A 9 16.56 7.40 -21.87
N GLU A 10 17.51 6.45 -21.85
CA GLU A 10 18.61 6.43 -22.81
C GLU A 10 18.10 6.31 -24.25
N LEU A 11 17.17 5.38 -24.48
CA LEU A 11 16.53 5.15 -25.79
C LEU A 11 15.71 6.36 -26.24
N ALA A 12 14.92 6.96 -25.36
CA ALA A 12 14.19 8.20 -25.64
C ALA A 12 15.13 9.36 -25.96
N THR A 13 16.28 9.46 -25.27
CA THR A 13 17.31 10.47 -25.57
C THR A 13 17.91 10.25 -26.95
N GLN A 14 18.18 9.00 -27.32
CA GLN A 14 18.66 8.63 -28.65
C GLN A 14 17.61 8.93 -29.73
N ALA A 15 16.34 8.60 -29.51
CA ALA A 15 15.24 8.87 -30.42
C ALA A 15 14.94 10.37 -30.57
N ALA A 16 15.16 11.15 -29.51
CA ALA A 16 15.01 12.61 -29.48
C ALA A 16 16.14 13.36 -30.21
N SER A 17 17.19 12.66 -30.62
CA SER A 17 18.29 13.28 -31.37
C SER A 17 17.97 13.41 -32.86
N SER A 18 18.22 14.60 -33.43
CA SER A 18 17.91 14.92 -34.83
C SER A 18 18.70 14.13 -35.87
N ASN A 19 19.81 13.47 -35.47
CA ASN A 19 20.59 12.61 -36.34
C ASN A 19 20.02 11.18 -36.47
N THR A 20 19.02 10.82 -35.67
CA THR A 20 18.39 9.50 -35.70
C THR A 20 17.40 9.44 -36.87
N THR A 21 17.49 8.42 -37.71
CA THR A 21 16.58 8.28 -38.86
C THR A 21 15.20 7.78 -38.42
N ALA A 22 14.19 7.86 -39.30
CA ALA A 22 12.87 7.31 -39.01
C ALA A 22 12.89 5.78 -38.81
N SER A 23 13.75 5.08 -39.56
CA SER A 23 13.94 3.63 -39.39
C SER A 23 14.58 3.31 -38.04
N ASP A 24 15.57 4.10 -37.62
CA ASP A 24 16.22 3.91 -36.31
C ASP A 24 15.22 4.17 -35.17
N ARG A 25 14.39 5.22 -35.28
CA ARG A 25 13.32 5.48 -34.30
C ARG A 25 12.31 4.34 -34.21
N THR A 26 11.99 3.67 -35.32
CA THR A 26 11.09 2.52 -35.32
C THR A 26 11.69 1.33 -34.56
N ASN A 27 12.99 1.06 -34.76
CA ASN A 27 13.69 0.01 -34.02
C ASN A 27 13.79 0.34 -32.52
N ILE A 28 14.07 1.61 -32.19
CA ILE A 28 14.10 2.09 -30.80
C ILE A 28 12.71 1.98 -30.16
N ALA A 29 11.65 2.33 -30.88
CA ALA A 29 10.26 2.16 -30.41
C ALA A 29 9.95 0.70 -30.10
N THR A 30 10.36 -0.23 -30.97
CA THR A 30 10.20 -1.67 -30.68
C THR A 30 10.93 -2.09 -29.40
N GLU A 31 12.15 -1.59 -29.15
CA GLU A 31 12.86 -1.86 -27.89
C GLU A 31 12.10 -1.26 -26.70
N VAL A 32 11.61 -0.03 -26.80
CA VAL A 32 10.79 0.64 -25.78
C VAL A 32 9.51 -0.17 -25.46
N ASP A 33 8.78 -0.64 -26.47
CA ASP A 33 7.57 -1.46 -26.30
C ASP A 33 7.86 -2.77 -25.52
N THR A 34 9.01 -3.39 -25.80
CA THR A 34 9.43 -4.60 -25.05
C THR A 34 9.79 -4.28 -23.61
N LEU A 35 10.37 -3.11 -23.35
CA LEU A 35 10.71 -2.66 -22.00
C LEU A 35 9.46 -2.29 -21.19
N GLU A 36 8.47 -1.66 -21.83
CA GLU A 36 7.14 -1.43 -21.25
C GLU A 36 6.46 -2.75 -20.86
N SER A 37 6.43 -3.71 -21.79
CA SER A 37 5.89 -5.05 -21.52
C SER A 37 6.61 -5.74 -20.35
N GLU A 38 7.93 -5.55 -20.22
CA GLU A 38 8.71 -6.10 -19.13
C GLU A 38 8.42 -5.40 -17.78
N ILE A 39 8.13 -4.09 -17.78
CA ILE A 39 7.63 -3.38 -16.60
C ILE A 39 6.31 -4.00 -16.13
N ASP A 40 5.35 -4.17 -17.04
CA ASP A 40 4.05 -4.77 -16.71
C ASP A 40 4.19 -6.21 -16.23
N ARG A 41 5.08 -6.99 -16.84
CA ARG A 41 5.36 -8.35 -16.40
C ARG A 41 5.91 -8.37 -14.97
N ILE A 42 6.85 -7.49 -14.63
CA ILE A 42 7.41 -7.40 -13.28
C ILE A 42 6.33 -6.95 -12.29
N ALA A 43 5.55 -5.92 -12.62
CA ALA A 43 4.47 -5.43 -11.76
C ALA A 43 3.45 -6.52 -11.45
N ASN A 44 2.97 -7.22 -12.48
CA ASN A 44 1.94 -8.26 -12.34
C ASN A 44 2.44 -9.57 -11.73
N SER A 45 3.72 -9.90 -11.87
CA SER A 45 4.29 -11.15 -11.33
C SER A 45 4.79 -11.02 -9.89
N THR A 46 5.00 -9.80 -9.40
CA THR A 46 5.48 -9.55 -8.03
C THR A 46 4.37 -9.79 -7.02
N LYS A 47 4.47 -10.92 -6.30
CA LYS A 47 3.49 -11.36 -5.32
C LYS A 47 4.15 -11.85 -4.03
N PHE A 48 3.46 -11.67 -2.91
CA PHE A 48 3.83 -12.25 -1.62
C PHE A 48 2.59 -12.90 -1.00
N GLY A 49 2.71 -14.16 -0.56
CA GLY A 49 1.57 -14.89 0.00
C GLY A 49 0.38 -15.08 -0.96
N GLY A 50 0.60 -14.95 -2.27
CA GLY A 50 -0.45 -14.99 -3.29
C GLY A 50 -1.07 -13.63 -3.64
N THR A 51 -0.85 -12.60 -2.82
CA THR A 51 -1.31 -11.24 -3.07
C THR A 51 -0.31 -10.51 -3.96
N LYS A 52 -0.80 -9.88 -5.03
CA LYS A 52 0.00 -8.98 -5.86
C LYS A 52 0.30 -7.70 -5.09
N LEU A 53 1.48 -7.14 -5.30
CA LEU A 53 1.99 -6.06 -4.45
C LEU A 53 2.04 -4.70 -5.10
N ILE A 54 2.29 -4.63 -6.41
CA ILE A 54 2.66 -3.38 -7.10
C ILE A 54 1.89 -3.18 -8.41
N ASP A 55 0.74 -3.84 -8.55
CA ASP A 55 -0.18 -3.71 -9.68
C ASP A 55 -1.35 -2.76 -9.37
N GLY A 56 -1.22 -1.92 -8.34
CA GLY A 56 -2.28 -1.03 -7.86
C GLY A 56 -3.27 -1.70 -6.91
N SER A 57 -3.40 -3.03 -6.90
CA SER A 57 -4.38 -3.72 -6.07
C SER A 57 -4.06 -3.70 -4.57
N PHE A 58 -2.78 -3.56 -4.20
CA PHE A 58 -2.34 -3.64 -2.81
C PHE A 58 -2.55 -2.32 -2.06
N GLY A 59 -3.57 -2.29 -1.20
CA GLY A 59 -3.89 -1.11 -0.40
C GLY A 59 -4.36 0.07 -1.25
N SER A 60 -5.08 -0.21 -2.34
CA SER A 60 -5.56 0.78 -3.30
C SER A 60 -6.41 1.87 -2.63
N THR A 61 -6.19 3.11 -3.04
CA THR A 61 -7.20 4.16 -2.95
C THR A 61 -8.30 3.86 -3.96
N SER A 62 -9.55 4.15 -3.62
CA SER A 62 -10.67 4.06 -4.53
C SER A 62 -11.23 5.42 -4.82
N VAL A 63 -11.96 5.51 -5.92
CA VAL A 63 -12.74 6.68 -6.20
C VAL A 63 -14.14 6.52 -5.62
N SER A 64 -14.54 7.42 -4.73
CA SER A 64 -15.93 7.68 -4.40
C SER A 64 -16.48 8.82 -5.27
N ASP A 65 -17.78 8.77 -5.54
CA ASP A 65 -18.56 9.83 -6.22
C ASP A 65 -18.27 10.11 -7.71
N PHE A 66 -17.35 9.38 -8.34
CA PHE A 66 -17.08 9.56 -9.78
C PHE A 66 -18.03 8.79 -10.72
N GLY A 67 -18.87 7.90 -10.20
CA GLY A 67 -19.73 7.04 -11.02
C GLY A 67 -20.72 7.81 -11.92
N ALA A 68 -21.25 8.95 -11.45
CA ALA A 68 -22.14 9.79 -12.26
C ALA A 68 -21.39 10.51 -13.39
N LEU A 69 -20.15 10.94 -13.14
CA LEU A 69 -19.31 11.56 -14.15
C LEU A 69 -18.86 10.52 -15.19
N ALA A 70 -18.40 9.35 -14.73
CA ALA A 70 -17.98 8.27 -15.61
C ALA A 70 -19.09 7.81 -16.55
N ALA A 71 -20.33 7.70 -16.06
CA ALA A 71 -21.48 7.32 -16.88
C ALA A 71 -21.95 8.42 -17.84
N THR A 72 -21.73 9.70 -17.51
CA THR A 72 -22.15 10.83 -18.36
C THR A 72 -21.15 11.11 -19.48
N PHE A 73 -19.87 10.84 -19.23
CA PHE A 73 -18.76 11.12 -20.14
C PHE A 73 -18.15 9.86 -20.76
N ASP A 74 -18.75 8.68 -20.56
CA ASP A 74 -18.23 7.38 -21.03
C ASP A 74 -16.74 7.16 -20.67
N ILE A 75 -16.40 7.42 -19.41
CA ILE A 75 -15.05 7.15 -18.88
C ILE A 75 -14.99 5.67 -18.48
N ASN A 76 -14.10 4.92 -19.14
CA ASN A 76 -13.96 3.48 -18.94
C ASN A 76 -13.49 3.13 -17.53
N SER A 77 -12.48 3.84 -17.03
CA SER A 77 -11.99 3.65 -15.65
C SER A 77 -11.18 4.82 -15.16
N VAL A 78 -11.08 4.96 -13.83
CA VAL A 78 -10.14 5.86 -13.18
C VAL A 78 -9.29 5.06 -12.23
N ASP A 79 -7.99 5.19 -12.39
CA ASP A 79 -7.00 4.72 -11.44
C ASP A 79 -6.53 5.89 -10.57
N VAL A 80 -6.67 5.71 -9.26
CA VAL A 80 -6.19 6.65 -8.23
C VAL A 80 -5.17 6.01 -7.31
N SER A 81 -4.65 4.81 -7.64
CA SER A 81 -3.73 4.03 -6.81
C SER A 81 -2.47 4.79 -6.41
N ASN A 82 -2.09 5.80 -7.20
CA ASN A 82 -0.95 6.67 -6.95
C ASN A 82 -1.33 8.06 -6.43
N ALA A 83 -2.63 8.36 -6.31
CA ALA A 83 -3.13 9.63 -5.82
C ALA A 83 -3.07 9.72 -4.30
N SER A 84 -3.04 10.95 -3.79
CA SER A 84 -3.19 11.21 -2.36
C SER A 84 -4.51 10.64 -1.85
N ALA A 85 -4.47 10.00 -0.67
CA ALA A 85 -5.66 9.48 -0.03
C ALA A 85 -6.49 10.60 0.63
N GLN A 86 -7.81 10.47 0.60
CA GLN A 86 -8.76 11.40 1.23
C GLN A 86 -8.70 12.83 0.68
N THR A 87 -8.37 12.96 -0.60
CA THR A 87 -8.37 14.25 -1.29
C THR A 87 -9.57 14.34 -2.23
N THR A 88 -10.20 15.51 -2.22
CA THR A 88 -11.26 15.83 -3.16
C THR A 88 -10.65 16.52 -4.37
N PHE A 89 -10.84 15.95 -5.54
CA PHE A 89 -10.46 16.53 -6.81
C PHE A 89 -11.69 17.06 -7.54
N ASN A 90 -11.59 18.29 -8.00
CA ASN A 90 -12.53 18.89 -8.92
C ASN A 90 -12.15 18.44 -10.33
N VAL A 91 -13.11 17.85 -11.05
CA VAL A 91 -12.92 17.37 -12.41
C VAL A 91 -13.75 18.23 -13.34
N VAL A 92 -13.08 18.87 -14.30
CA VAL A 92 -13.72 19.73 -15.30
C VAL A 92 -13.43 19.17 -16.68
N ILE A 93 -14.48 18.88 -17.43
CA ILE A 93 -14.39 18.41 -18.81
C ILE A 93 -14.91 19.53 -19.71
N THR A 94 -14.08 19.97 -20.65
CA THR A 94 -14.41 21.05 -21.59
C THR A 94 -14.09 20.66 -23.02
N THR A 95 -14.92 21.05 -23.96
CA THR A 95 -14.65 20.92 -25.40
C THR A 95 -14.12 22.22 -25.96
N THR A 96 -13.00 22.16 -26.67
CA THR A 96 -12.51 23.23 -27.53
C THR A 96 -12.66 22.79 -29.00
N ALA A 97 -12.66 23.75 -29.94
CA ALA A 97 -12.89 23.51 -31.37
C ALA A 97 -12.02 22.42 -32.03
N THR A 98 -10.88 22.04 -31.42
CA THR A 98 -9.94 21.04 -31.94
C THR A 98 -9.56 19.94 -30.94
N ALA A 99 -10.01 20.02 -29.68
CA ALA A 99 -9.59 19.08 -28.63
C ALA A 99 -10.60 19.00 -27.49
N LYS A 100 -10.71 17.83 -26.87
CA LYS A 100 -11.43 17.61 -25.61
C LYS A 100 -10.44 17.74 -24.46
N VAL A 101 -10.71 18.57 -23.47
CA VAL A 101 -9.78 18.84 -22.35
C VAL A 101 -10.37 18.27 -21.07
N LEU A 102 -9.63 17.39 -20.41
CA LEU A 102 -9.91 16.91 -19.06
C LEU A 102 -8.97 17.63 -18.09
N THR A 103 -9.54 18.37 -17.16
CA THR A 103 -8.79 19.07 -16.10
C THR A 103 -9.14 18.46 -14.76
N ILE A 104 -8.12 18.11 -13.99
CA ILE A 104 -8.27 17.66 -12.61
C ILE A 104 -7.51 18.64 -11.71
N ASP A 105 -8.16 19.09 -10.66
CA ASP A 105 -7.65 20.07 -9.71
C ASP A 105 -7.92 19.60 -8.28
N ASP A 106 -6.90 19.58 -7.43
CA ASP A 106 -7.06 19.32 -5.99
C ASP A 106 -7.27 20.60 -5.15
N GLY A 107 -7.38 21.76 -5.82
CA GLY A 107 -7.50 23.09 -5.21
C GLY A 107 -6.15 23.74 -4.90
N THR A 108 -5.05 23.02 -5.07
CA THR A 108 -3.66 23.52 -4.90
C THR A 108 -2.81 23.34 -6.16
N THR A 109 -3.10 22.33 -6.97
CA THR A 109 -2.43 22.02 -8.21
C THR A 109 -3.46 21.68 -9.29
N THR A 110 -3.50 22.51 -10.33
CA THR A 110 -4.35 22.30 -11.50
C THR A 110 -3.54 21.62 -12.59
N GLN A 111 -3.95 20.43 -13.04
CA GLN A 111 -3.41 19.80 -14.24
C GLN A 111 -4.50 19.66 -15.29
N ALA A 112 -4.24 20.26 -16.46
CA ALA A 112 -5.08 20.13 -17.63
C ALA A 112 -4.38 19.23 -18.66
N LEU A 113 -5.06 18.17 -19.11
CA LEU A 113 -4.60 17.34 -20.20
C LEU A 113 -5.55 17.51 -21.39
N SER A 114 -5.00 17.93 -22.51
CA SER A 114 -5.75 18.06 -23.76
C SER A 114 -5.69 16.74 -24.52
N VAL A 115 -6.84 16.11 -24.71
CA VAL A 115 -7.02 14.96 -25.57
C VAL A 115 -7.48 15.44 -26.93
N THR A 116 -6.54 15.52 -27.87
CA THR A 116 -6.88 15.70 -29.28
C THR A 116 -7.40 14.34 -29.79
N PHE A 117 -8.69 14.27 -30.08
CA PHE A 117 -9.28 13.19 -30.86
C PHE A 117 -9.32 13.67 -32.31
N ASN A 118 -8.53 13.09 -33.21
CA ASN A 118 -8.99 13.03 -34.59
C ASN A 118 -9.89 11.80 -34.69
N ASP A 119 -10.96 11.90 -35.47
CA ASP A 119 -12.01 10.88 -35.71
C ASP A 119 -11.49 9.55 -36.31
N THR A 120 -10.16 9.36 -36.33
CA THR A 120 -9.40 8.25 -36.91
C THR A 120 -8.45 7.58 -35.91
N ASP A 121 -8.29 8.09 -34.68
CA ASP A 121 -7.19 7.70 -33.80
C ASP A 121 -7.54 6.62 -32.76
N LEU A 122 -8.82 6.27 -32.58
CA LEU A 122 -9.26 5.19 -31.68
C LEU A 122 -10.40 4.42 -32.35
N GLU A 123 -10.15 3.14 -32.68
CA GLU A 123 -11.18 2.22 -33.17
C GLU A 123 -12.09 1.74 -32.03
N GLU A 124 -13.23 1.13 -32.37
CA GLU A 124 -14.15 0.53 -31.39
C GLU A 124 -13.41 -0.50 -30.52
N GLY A 125 -13.26 -0.19 -29.22
CA GLY A 125 -12.53 -1.03 -28.25
C GLY A 125 -11.12 -0.52 -27.87
N GLU A 126 -10.58 0.49 -28.55
CA GLU A 126 -9.33 1.14 -28.17
C GLU A 126 -9.54 2.11 -26.99
N THR A 127 -8.57 2.16 -26.08
CA THR A 127 -8.62 3.03 -24.90
C THR A 127 -7.37 3.90 -24.81
N LYS A 128 -7.53 5.13 -24.33
CA LYS A 128 -6.43 6.07 -24.10
C LYS A 128 -6.35 6.39 -22.62
N THR A 129 -5.16 6.24 -22.07
CA THR A 129 -4.89 6.59 -20.66
C THR A 129 -4.40 8.04 -20.58
N LEU A 130 -5.08 8.81 -19.74
CA LEU A 130 -4.85 10.23 -19.46
C LEU A 130 -4.21 10.36 -18.09
N SER A 131 -2.93 10.65 -18.08
CA SER A 131 -2.13 10.62 -16.86
C SER A 131 -1.88 12.01 -16.30
N PHE A 132 -2.30 12.21 -15.05
CA PHE A 132 -2.11 13.43 -14.27
C PHE A 132 -0.96 13.19 -13.28
N SER A 133 0.29 13.21 -13.77
CA SER A 133 1.47 12.79 -13.01
C SER A 133 1.67 13.53 -11.68
N ASN A 134 1.38 14.84 -11.59
CA ASN A 134 1.51 15.56 -10.32
C ASN A 134 0.43 15.18 -9.29
N LEU A 135 -0.71 14.66 -9.72
CA LEU A 135 -1.84 14.27 -8.87
C LEU A 135 -1.87 12.76 -8.62
N GLY A 136 -1.10 11.96 -9.38
CA GLY A 136 -1.06 10.51 -9.28
C GLY A 136 -2.35 9.83 -9.77
N ILE A 137 -3.11 10.48 -10.65
CA ILE A 137 -4.38 9.99 -11.17
C ILE A 137 -4.20 9.63 -12.64
N SER A 138 -4.72 8.48 -13.06
CA SER A 138 -4.81 8.08 -14.46
C SER A 138 -6.28 7.83 -14.83
N VAL A 139 -6.76 8.45 -15.90
CA VAL A 139 -8.14 8.30 -16.39
C VAL A 139 -8.11 7.60 -17.74
N VAL A 140 -8.80 6.48 -17.86
CA VAL A 140 -8.91 5.73 -19.12
C VAL A 140 -10.19 6.14 -19.81
N VAL A 141 -10.05 6.70 -21.01
CA VAL A 141 -11.17 7.10 -21.88
C VAL A 141 -11.20 6.20 -23.12
N ASN A 142 -12.38 5.98 -23.68
CA ASN A 142 -12.60 5.20 -24.90
C ASN A 142 -13.04 6.12 -26.07
N ALA A 143 -13.39 5.51 -27.21
CA ALA A 143 -13.90 6.22 -28.38
C ALA A 143 -15.23 6.97 -28.12
N ASP A 144 -16.04 6.49 -27.17
CA ASP A 144 -17.36 7.03 -26.84
C ASP A 144 -17.31 8.27 -25.92
N PHE A 145 -16.11 8.67 -25.45
CA PHE A 145 -15.95 9.78 -24.50
C PHE A 145 -16.62 11.10 -25.00
N ASP A 146 -17.75 11.49 -24.40
CA ASP A 146 -18.52 12.68 -24.82
C ASP A 146 -18.25 13.92 -23.95
N ALA A 147 -17.30 14.74 -24.36
CA ALA A 147 -16.99 15.99 -23.65
C ALA A 147 -18.06 17.10 -23.81
N ASN A 148 -19.08 16.90 -24.65
CA ASN A 148 -20.20 17.83 -24.83
C ASN A 148 -21.37 17.54 -23.88
N ALA A 149 -21.29 16.47 -23.08
CA ALA A 149 -22.32 16.12 -22.12
C ALA A 149 -22.48 17.19 -21.02
N ASN A 150 -23.72 17.44 -20.60
CA ASN A 150 -24.19 18.61 -19.82
C ASN A 150 -23.71 18.74 -18.35
N ILE A 151 -22.54 18.21 -17.99
CA ILE A 151 -21.97 18.36 -16.63
C ILE A 151 -20.52 18.88 -16.72
N THR A 152 -20.34 20.19 -16.77
CA THR A 152 -18.99 20.80 -16.88
C THR A 152 -18.13 20.64 -15.62
N THR A 153 -18.70 20.25 -14.46
CA THR A 153 -17.93 20.05 -13.22
C THR A 153 -18.43 18.85 -12.44
N GLY A 154 -17.59 17.83 -12.32
CA GLY A 154 -17.75 16.68 -11.43
C GLY A 154 -16.79 16.76 -10.25
N ILE A 155 -17.09 15.99 -9.20
CA ILE A 155 -16.21 15.82 -8.05
C ILE A 155 -15.73 14.37 -8.04
N MET A 156 -14.44 14.17 -7.86
CA MET A 156 -13.81 12.89 -7.62
C MET A 156 -13.23 12.90 -6.22
N THR A 157 -13.74 12.08 -5.30
CA THR A 157 -13.15 11.94 -3.97
C THR A 157 -12.34 10.65 -3.92
N THR A 158 -11.09 10.71 -3.45
CA THR A 158 -10.32 9.47 -3.21
C THR A 158 -10.62 8.93 -1.82
N GLY A 159 -11.35 7.83 -1.76
CA GLY A 159 -11.48 7.00 -0.57
C GLY A 159 -10.25 6.12 -0.35
N VAL A 160 -9.97 5.76 0.90
CA VAL A 160 -9.01 4.67 1.19
C VAL A 160 -9.76 3.35 1.08
N LEU A 161 -9.53 2.59 0.01
CA LEU A 161 -10.02 1.22 -0.08
C LEU A 161 -9.02 0.30 0.63
N GLY A 162 -9.01 0.45 1.96
CA GLY A 162 -8.26 -0.40 2.89
C GLY A 162 -6.77 -0.50 2.58
N ALA A 163 -5.99 0.54 2.92
CA ALA A 163 -4.55 0.38 3.07
C ALA A 163 -4.28 -0.90 3.89
N SER A 164 -3.43 -1.80 3.38
CA SER A 164 -3.17 -3.08 4.03
C SER A 164 -2.68 -2.82 5.44
N LYS A 165 -3.53 -3.15 6.43
CA LYS A 165 -3.25 -2.90 7.85
C LYS A 165 -2.59 -4.13 8.42
N PHE A 166 -1.40 -3.94 8.95
CA PHE A 166 -0.67 -4.97 9.68
C PHE A 166 -0.84 -4.70 11.16
N GLN A 167 -1.46 -5.66 11.85
CA GLN A 167 -1.59 -5.63 13.30
C GLN A 167 -0.21 -5.91 13.91
N VAL A 168 0.33 -4.93 14.63
CA VAL A 168 1.60 -5.07 15.36
C VAL A 168 1.40 -5.05 16.87
N GLY A 169 0.32 -4.44 17.37
CA GLY A 169 -0.03 -4.47 18.79
C GLY A 169 -1.04 -5.54 19.15
N ASN A 170 -1.41 -5.60 20.42
CA ASN A 170 -2.42 -6.51 20.95
C ASN A 170 -3.83 -5.89 20.97
N GLU A 171 -3.97 -4.57 20.84
CA GLU A 171 -5.27 -3.89 20.90
C GLU A 171 -5.83 -3.57 19.50
N ASN A 172 -7.16 -3.54 19.38
CA ASN A 172 -7.85 -3.16 18.15
C ASN A 172 -8.01 -1.63 18.02
N ASN A 173 -6.90 -0.90 18.09
CA ASN A 173 -6.81 0.54 17.86
C ASN A 173 -5.92 0.85 16.64
N ALA A 174 -6.16 1.98 15.97
CA ALA A 174 -5.36 2.47 14.85
C ALA A 174 -3.87 2.63 15.21
N ASP A 175 -3.55 2.99 16.45
CA ASP A 175 -2.16 3.12 16.93
C ASP A 175 -1.40 1.79 16.96
N ASN A 176 -2.12 0.67 16.98
CA ASN A 176 -1.56 -0.69 17.01
C ASN A 176 -1.49 -1.32 15.61
N GLN A 177 -1.81 -0.54 14.56
CA GLN A 177 -1.85 -0.97 13.18
C GLN A 177 -0.91 -0.12 12.32
N ILE A 178 -0.09 -0.79 11.53
CA ILE A 178 0.72 -0.12 10.50
C ILE A 178 -0.01 -0.31 9.17
N SER A 179 -0.57 0.77 8.64
CA SER A 179 -1.14 0.82 7.29
C SER A 179 -0.04 1.11 6.27
N PHE A 180 -0.01 0.34 5.19
CA PHE A 180 0.92 0.53 4.09
C PHE A 180 0.25 0.22 2.74
N SER A 181 0.60 0.98 1.71
CA SER A 181 0.18 0.80 0.32
C SER A 181 1.39 0.97 -0.58
N LEU A 182 1.49 0.18 -1.65
CA LEU A 182 2.61 0.25 -2.60
C LEU A 182 2.25 0.95 -3.91
N GLY A 183 0.98 1.33 -4.10
CA GLY A 183 0.49 1.98 -5.33
C GLY A 183 0.58 1.09 -6.57
N ASP A 184 0.32 1.69 -7.74
CA ASP A 184 0.44 1.02 -9.03
C ASP A 184 1.77 1.36 -9.73
N LEU A 185 2.57 0.34 -10.04
CA LEU A 185 3.83 0.44 -10.78
C LEU A 185 3.78 -0.29 -12.13
N THR A 186 2.58 -0.53 -12.69
CA THR A 186 2.38 -0.92 -14.09
C THR A 186 2.71 0.24 -15.04
N VAL A 187 2.77 -0.04 -16.35
CA VAL A 187 2.93 0.99 -17.39
C VAL A 187 1.80 2.02 -17.31
N ALA A 188 0.57 1.59 -17.03
CA ALA A 188 -0.57 2.48 -16.83
C ALA A 188 -0.45 3.33 -15.55
N GLY A 189 -0.08 2.71 -14.43
CA GLY A 189 0.12 3.40 -13.15
C GLY A 189 1.28 4.39 -13.14
N LEU A 190 2.39 4.05 -13.79
CA LEU A 190 3.57 4.92 -13.98
C LEU A 190 3.40 5.89 -15.16
N SER A 191 2.35 5.74 -15.96
CA SER A 191 2.05 6.57 -17.13
C SER A 191 3.11 6.53 -18.24
N VAL A 192 3.80 5.40 -18.40
CA VAL A 192 4.97 5.27 -19.30
C VAL A 192 4.62 4.64 -20.64
N ASN A 193 3.35 4.67 -21.07
CA ASN A 193 3.00 4.30 -22.43
C ASN A 193 3.46 5.42 -23.38
N VAL A 194 4.68 5.30 -23.91
CA VAL A 194 5.36 6.39 -24.63
C VAL A 194 5.70 6.01 -26.07
N ASP A 195 5.16 6.76 -27.02
CA ASP A 195 5.56 6.63 -28.43
C ASP A 195 6.82 7.46 -28.74
N VAL A 196 7.90 6.78 -29.10
CA VAL A 196 9.19 7.40 -29.52
C VAL A 196 9.41 7.35 -31.04
N GLY A 197 8.39 6.98 -31.82
CA GLY A 197 8.45 6.89 -33.29
C GLY A 197 8.65 8.25 -33.98
N ASN A 198 8.29 9.33 -33.30
CA ASN A 198 8.44 10.70 -33.80
C ASN A 198 9.27 11.59 -32.84
N LEU A 199 9.89 12.64 -33.37
CA LEU A 199 10.80 13.52 -32.61
C LEU A 199 10.09 14.24 -31.45
N SER A 200 8.81 14.59 -31.63
CA SER A 200 8.01 15.24 -30.58
C SER A 200 7.67 14.27 -29.46
N GLY A 201 7.26 13.05 -29.82
CA GLY A 201 6.92 11.94 -28.93
C GLY A 201 8.13 11.52 -28.09
N ALA A 202 9.32 11.42 -28.70
CA ALA A 202 10.55 11.15 -27.97
C ALA A 202 10.91 12.23 -26.93
N GLN A 203 10.63 13.51 -27.22
CA GLN A 203 10.83 14.60 -26.25
C GLN A 203 9.82 14.55 -25.11
N THR A 204 8.54 14.26 -25.41
CA THR A 204 7.52 14.05 -24.38
C THR A 204 7.83 12.83 -23.53
N ALA A 205 8.30 11.74 -24.14
CA ALA A 205 8.71 10.52 -23.46
C ALA A 205 9.77 10.77 -22.39
N LEU A 206 10.75 11.66 -22.66
CA LEU A 206 11.75 12.04 -21.64
C LEU A 206 11.12 12.65 -20.39
N THR A 207 10.18 13.58 -20.56
CA THR A 207 9.48 14.19 -19.42
C THR A 207 8.63 13.17 -18.66
N THR A 208 7.94 12.29 -19.38
CA THR A 208 7.10 11.24 -18.80
C THR A 208 7.94 10.22 -18.03
N ILE A 209 9.06 9.76 -18.58
CA ILE A 209 9.98 8.82 -17.93
C ILE A 209 10.61 9.46 -16.69
N ASP A 210 10.95 10.75 -16.71
CA ASP A 210 11.49 11.45 -15.54
C ASP A 210 10.45 11.59 -14.41
N SER A 211 9.18 11.86 -14.76
CA SER A 211 8.09 11.78 -13.79
C SER A 211 7.93 10.36 -13.23
N ALA A 212 7.97 9.33 -14.06
CA ALA A 212 7.86 7.94 -13.63
C ALA A 212 9.01 7.50 -12.71
N ILE A 213 10.25 7.93 -12.98
CA ILE A 213 11.41 7.69 -12.10
C ILE A 213 11.18 8.36 -10.74
N THR A 214 10.65 9.59 -10.74
CA THR A 214 10.36 10.33 -9.51
C THR A 214 9.27 9.63 -8.69
N THR A 215 8.18 9.19 -9.33
CA THR A 215 7.11 8.41 -8.68
C THR A 215 7.65 7.11 -8.10
N LEU A 216 8.47 6.36 -8.85
CA LEU A 216 9.10 5.14 -8.35
C LEU A 216 10.02 5.42 -7.14
N ALA A 217 10.79 6.51 -7.17
CA ALA A 217 11.63 6.93 -6.06
C ALA A 217 10.79 7.24 -4.81
N ASN A 218 9.66 7.94 -4.96
CA ASN A 218 8.73 8.22 -3.87
C ASN A 218 8.15 6.93 -3.29
N LYS A 219 7.71 5.97 -4.12
CA LYS A 219 7.20 4.66 -3.63
C LYS A 219 8.27 3.84 -2.92
N ARG A 220 9.53 3.87 -3.36
CA ARG A 220 10.64 3.25 -2.63
C ARG A 220 10.93 3.94 -1.29
N SER A 221 10.74 5.26 -1.22
CA SER A 221 10.84 6.01 0.03
C SER A 221 9.73 5.59 1.02
N GLU A 222 8.49 5.49 0.55
CA GLU A 222 7.35 5.00 1.36
C GLU A 222 7.61 3.59 1.91
N ILE A 223 8.14 2.67 1.08
CA ILE A 223 8.58 1.34 1.51
C ILE A 223 9.65 1.44 2.61
N GLY A 224 10.65 2.30 2.44
CA GLY A 224 11.71 2.50 3.42
C GLY A 224 11.20 3.03 4.77
N VAL A 225 10.25 3.98 4.74
CA VAL A 225 9.59 4.47 5.95
C VAL A 225 8.80 3.35 6.63
N ALA A 226 8.06 2.54 5.87
CA ALA A 226 7.33 1.40 6.41
C ALA A 226 8.28 0.37 7.06
N GLN A 227 9.40 0.04 6.41
CA GLN A 227 10.43 -0.85 6.97
C GLN A 227 10.96 -0.33 8.30
N ASN A 228 11.27 0.96 8.40
CA ASN A 228 11.71 1.57 9.66
C ASN A 228 10.63 1.48 10.74
N ARG A 229 9.37 1.78 10.41
CA ARG A 229 8.24 1.65 11.35
C ARG A 229 8.07 0.22 11.86
N PHE A 230 8.13 -0.78 10.97
CA PHE A 230 8.09 -2.19 11.36
C PHE A 230 9.28 -2.58 12.24
N GLY A 231 10.48 -2.07 11.94
CA GLY A 231 11.68 -2.28 12.77
C GLY A 231 11.52 -1.73 14.19
N PHE A 232 11.06 -0.49 14.33
CA PHE A 232 10.80 0.10 15.65
C PHE A 232 9.68 -0.60 16.41
N ALA A 233 8.59 -0.96 15.72
CA ALA A 233 7.50 -1.72 16.33
C ALA A 233 8.00 -3.08 16.83
N SER A 234 8.78 -3.81 16.03
CA SER A 234 9.37 -5.09 16.42
C SER A 234 10.28 -4.97 17.65
N ALA A 235 11.13 -3.95 17.70
CA ALA A 235 12.01 -3.72 18.85
C ALA A 235 11.21 -3.39 20.13
N ASN A 236 10.17 -2.57 20.01
CA ASN A 236 9.30 -2.24 21.15
C ASN A 236 8.52 -3.47 21.65
N LEU A 237 8.00 -4.29 20.73
CA LEU A 237 7.30 -5.53 21.08
C LEU A 237 8.23 -6.53 21.77
N ALA A 238 9.48 -6.66 21.33
CA ALA A 238 10.46 -7.53 22.00
C ALA A 238 10.68 -7.11 23.46
N THR A 239 10.86 -5.81 23.72
CA THR A 239 11.00 -5.26 25.08
C THR A 239 9.71 -5.47 25.90
N SER A 240 8.54 -5.28 25.29
CA SER A 240 7.27 -5.50 25.96
C SER A 240 7.07 -6.97 26.35
N ILE A 241 7.41 -7.90 25.45
CA ILE A 241 7.41 -9.34 25.70
C ILE A 241 8.35 -9.68 26.86
N GLU A 242 9.59 -9.15 26.85
CA GLU A 242 10.55 -9.36 27.93
C GLU A 242 10.01 -8.90 29.30
N ASN A 243 9.44 -7.70 29.37
CA ASN A 243 8.87 -7.16 30.59
C ASN A 243 7.66 -7.97 31.09
N ILE A 244 6.78 -8.41 30.17
CA ILE A 244 5.61 -9.23 30.53
C ILE A 244 6.06 -10.61 31.02
N THR A 245 7.01 -11.26 30.35
CA THR A 245 7.55 -12.55 30.80
C THR A 245 8.25 -12.43 32.16
N ALA A 246 8.97 -11.34 32.41
CA ALA A 246 9.57 -11.08 33.73
C ALA A 246 8.51 -10.90 34.82
N ALA A 247 7.45 -10.13 34.55
CA ALA A 247 6.33 -9.94 35.47
C ALA A 247 5.57 -11.26 35.73
N GLU A 248 5.33 -12.05 34.68
CA GLU A 248 4.73 -13.39 34.79
C GLU A 248 5.56 -14.31 35.69
N SER A 249 6.90 -14.32 35.53
CA SER A 249 7.80 -15.10 36.39
C SER A 249 7.67 -14.70 37.86
N VAL A 250 7.66 -13.41 38.17
CA VAL A 250 7.53 -12.92 39.56
C VAL A 250 6.20 -13.32 40.18
N ILE A 251 5.10 -13.22 39.42
CA ILE A 251 3.77 -13.62 39.90
C ILE A 251 3.75 -15.13 40.17
N ARG A 252 4.23 -15.93 39.22
CA ARG A 252 4.25 -17.40 39.35
C ARG A 252 5.16 -17.87 40.49
N ASP A 253 6.32 -17.25 40.66
CA ASP A 253 7.25 -17.59 41.73
C ASP A 253 6.69 -17.21 43.11
N ALA A 254 6.00 -16.08 43.23
CA ALA A 254 5.32 -15.67 44.46
C ALA A 254 4.19 -16.64 44.82
N ASP A 255 3.38 -17.05 43.85
CA ASP A 255 2.29 -18.03 44.06
C ASP A 255 2.84 -19.40 44.48
N LEU A 256 3.90 -19.88 43.82
CA LEU A 256 4.57 -21.12 44.18
C LEU A 256 5.15 -21.06 45.61
N ALA A 257 5.77 -19.94 45.97
CA ALA A 257 6.29 -19.74 47.32
C ALA A 257 5.16 -19.77 48.36
N PHE A 258 4.02 -19.12 48.10
CA PHE A 258 2.87 -19.13 48.99
C PHE A 258 2.29 -20.54 49.17
N GLU A 259 2.13 -21.30 48.08
CA GLU A 259 1.63 -22.67 48.14
C GLU A 259 2.62 -23.59 48.89
N THR A 260 3.92 -23.41 48.69
CA THR A 260 4.95 -24.15 49.42
C THR A 260 4.92 -23.86 50.92
N ILE A 261 4.68 -22.61 51.32
CA ILE A 261 4.50 -22.23 52.73
C ILE A 261 3.27 -22.90 53.32
N ASN A 262 2.13 -22.88 52.62
CA ASN A 262 0.90 -23.54 53.08
C ASN A 262 1.06 -25.05 53.17
N PHE A 263 1.66 -25.68 52.17
CA PHE A 263 1.99 -27.10 52.18
C PHE A 263 2.88 -27.43 53.38
N THR A 264 3.94 -26.67 53.61
CA THR A 264 4.86 -26.87 54.75
C THR A 264 4.15 -26.65 56.09
N LYS A 265 3.31 -25.61 56.20
CA LYS A 265 2.48 -25.36 57.40
C LYS A 265 1.53 -26.51 57.67
N ASN A 266 0.86 -27.03 56.65
CA ASN A 266 -0.04 -28.18 56.77
C ASN A 266 0.73 -29.46 57.12
N GLN A 267 1.94 -29.64 56.58
CA GLN A 267 2.83 -30.75 56.95
C GLN A 267 3.28 -30.64 58.41
N ILE A 268 3.65 -29.44 58.89
CA ILE A 268 3.98 -29.21 60.31
C ILE A 268 2.76 -29.46 61.20
N LEU A 269 1.57 -28.98 60.81
CA LEU A 269 0.33 -29.20 61.57
C LEU A 269 -0.05 -30.68 61.64
N THR A 270 0.11 -31.44 60.56
CA THR A 270 -0.17 -32.89 60.57
C THR A 270 0.84 -33.65 61.43
N GLN A 271 2.13 -33.31 61.37
CA GLN A 271 3.15 -33.92 62.23
C GLN A 271 2.98 -33.54 63.72
N ALA A 272 2.66 -32.27 63.99
CA ALA A 272 2.32 -31.81 65.34
C ALA A 272 1.02 -32.48 65.83
N GLY A 273 0.02 -32.64 64.97
CA GLY A 273 -1.23 -33.35 65.26
C GLY A 273 -1.00 -34.82 65.62
N ILE A 274 -0.15 -35.55 64.87
CA ILE A 274 0.24 -36.93 65.20
C ILE A 274 1.02 -36.98 66.52
N SER A 275 1.94 -36.03 66.76
CA SER A 275 2.73 -35.96 67.99
C SER A 275 1.86 -35.64 69.22
N ILE A 276 0.91 -34.71 69.09
CA ILE A 276 -0.06 -34.37 70.14
C ILE A 276 -1.02 -35.53 70.38
N LEU A 277 -1.47 -36.24 69.34
CA LEU A 277 -2.28 -37.44 69.49
C LEU A 277 -1.51 -38.53 70.25
N ALA A 278 -0.25 -38.77 69.88
CA ALA A 278 0.62 -39.72 70.57
C ALA A 278 0.82 -39.34 72.05
N GLN A 279 1.08 -38.07 72.35
CA GLN A 279 1.28 -37.58 73.72
C GLN A 279 -0.02 -37.55 74.54
N ALA A 280 -1.15 -37.23 73.92
CA ALA A 280 -2.47 -37.29 74.52
C ALA A 280 -2.93 -38.72 74.81
N ASN A 281 -2.43 -39.72 74.07
CA ASN A 281 -2.64 -41.13 74.39
C ASN A 281 -1.74 -41.64 75.52
N LEU A 282 -0.54 -41.06 75.70
CA LEU A 282 0.40 -41.42 76.78
C LEU A 282 0.00 -40.84 78.15
N ALA A 283 -0.55 -39.62 78.19
CA ALA A 283 -0.98 -38.97 79.43
C ALA A 283 -2.01 -39.78 80.26
N PRO A 284 -3.07 -40.36 79.68
CA PRO A 284 -3.99 -41.22 80.44
C PRO A 284 -3.37 -42.59 80.80
N GLN A 285 -2.44 -43.13 80.00
CA GLN A 285 -1.76 -44.39 80.32
C GLN A 285 -0.77 -44.26 81.49
N SER A 286 -0.04 -43.15 81.60
CA SER A 286 0.85 -42.88 82.73
C SER A 286 0.07 -42.63 84.02
N VAL A 287 -1.09 -41.97 83.93
CA VAL A 287 -2.00 -41.81 85.08
C VAL A 287 -2.59 -43.15 85.52
N LEU A 288 -2.95 -44.03 84.58
CA LEU A 288 -3.46 -45.37 84.92
C LEU A 288 -2.37 -46.28 85.53
N SER A 289 -1.11 -46.14 85.11
CA SER A 289 0.04 -46.83 85.72
C SER A 289 0.39 -46.33 87.14
N LEU A 290 -0.09 -45.15 87.54
CA LEU A 290 0.09 -44.59 88.89
C LEU A 290 -1.07 -44.91 89.84
N LEU A 291 -2.18 -45.43 89.32
CA LEU A 291 -3.40 -45.79 90.06
C LEU A 291 -3.63 -47.32 90.16
N GLY A 292 -2.81 -48.12 89.48
CA GLY A 292 -2.80 -49.59 89.53
C GLY A 292 -1.67 -50.15 90.36
#